data_AF-A0A7S9LR71-F1
#
_entry.id   AF-A0A7S9LR71-F1
#
_cell.length_a   1.000
_cell.length_b   1.000
_cell.length_c   1.000
_cell.angle_alpha   90.00
_cell.angle_beta   90.00
_cell.angle_gamma   90.00
#
_symmetry.space_group_name_H-M   'P 1'
#
loop_
_entity.id
_entity.type
_entity.pdbx_description
1 polymer ?
#
loop_
_entity_poly.entity_id
_entity_poly.type
_entity_poly.pdbx_seq_one_letter_code
_entity_poly.pdbx_strand_id
1 'polypeptide(L)'
;MLIRALILMLLPTLCAAQVRYGPADLRRVEERAVPTIIAVFDEDILGNLPREMRPRAAGVTLDFPLEGPSPLSFYAAPATQTISMPLTSIRFFDDVATLFAWFEARGCEPGFIQSYLWGLLREGRPYPAPLEAFAIDRETALADPFAGDVSGKILSSGIQFILAHELGHLLLDHEAGMEGAASQAQEREADAFALDHFARLGGAPMGVFWYYMAAWWQDPVTEGRAASTHPVSPERIDALAWRLGKSPMDFAHGEADPAREAAFVREIAGMLDELSGLIDDDGMLTLMPLTLDRDFPSSRFATACPSG
;
A
#
# COMPACT_ATOMS: atom_id res chain seq x y z
N MET A 1 47.89 -1.46 -20.74
CA MET A 1 46.83 -0.43 -20.66
C MET A 1 45.57 -1.03 -21.26
N LEU A 2 44.69 -1.57 -20.41
CA LEU A 2 43.41 -2.17 -20.84
C LEU A 2 42.30 -1.13 -20.64
N ILE A 3 41.64 -0.78 -21.75
CA ILE A 3 40.49 0.13 -21.78
C ILE A 3 39.29 -0.63 -21.20
N ARG A 4 38.82 -0.22 -20.02
CA ARG A 4 37.51 -0.62 -19.49
C ARG A 4 36.44 0.11 -20.31
N ALA A 5 35.73 -0.62 -21.17
CA ALA A 5 34.53 -0.13 -21.81
C ALA A 5 33.39 -0.11 -20.78
N LEU A 6 32.94 1.10 -20.44
CA LEU A 6 31.75 1.35 -19.65
C LEU A 6 30.53 1.14 -20.56
N ILE A 7 29.87 0.00 -20.45
CA ILE A 7 28.59 -0.24 -21.12
C ILE A 7 27.51 0.39 -20.25
N LEU A 8 27.06 1.60 -20.63
CA LEU A 8 25.81 2.17 -20.16
C LEU A 8 24.68 1.35 -20.81
N MET A 9 24.07 0.43 -20.06
CA MET A 9 22.82 -0.19 -20.48
C MET A 9 21.71 0.86 -20.36
N LEU A 10 21.29 1.43 -21.49
CA LEU A 10 20.00 2.11 -21.61
C LEU A 10 18.91 1.03 -21.52
N LEU A 11 18.45 0.74 -20.29
CA LEU A 11 17.24 -0.03 -20.08
C LEU A 11 16.07 0.79 -20.66
N PRO A 12 15.18 0.20 -21.48
CA PRO A 12 13.95 0.87 -21.86
C PRO A 12 13.16 1.11 -20.58
N THR A 13 13.03 2.38 -20.19
CA THR A 13 12.04 2.77 -19.20
C THR A 13 10.68 2.50 -19.80
N LEU A 14 10.11 1.33 -19.48
CA LEU A 14 8.66 1.19 -19.51
C LEU A 14 8.14 2.36 -18.67
N CYS A 15 7.49 3.33 -19.32
CA CYS A 15 6.79 4.40 -18.61
C CYS A 15 5.74 3.71 -17.74
N ALA A 16 6.05 3.49 -16.47
CA ALA A 16 5.05 3.14 -15.49
C ALA A 16 3.96 4.20 -15.56
N ALA A 17 2.69 3.80 -15.48
CA ALA A 17 1.61 4.76 -15.43
C ALA A 17 1.85 5.73 -14.27
N GLN A 18 1.90 7.02 -14.58
CA GLN A 18 2.01 8.06 -13.58
C GLN A 18 0.67 8.76 -13.48
N VAL A 19 0.12 8.74 -12.26
CA VAL A 19 -0.98 9.65 -11.91
C VAL A 19 -0.38 11.03 -11.68
N ARG A 20 -0.92 12.04 -12.35
CA ARG A 20 -0.45 13.41 -12.22
C ARG A 20 -1.27 14.14 -11.18
N TYR A 21 -0.61 14.66 -10.17
CA TYR A 21 -1.19 15.58 -9.18
C TYR A 21 -0.68 16.99 -9.43
N GLY A 22 -1.51 17.99 -9.18
CA GLY A 22 -1.10 19.39 -9.30
C GLY A 22 -0.07 19.76 -8.23
N PRO A 23 0.84 20.73 -8.48
CA PRO A 23 1.80 21.19 -7.47
C PRO A 23 1.14 21.67 -6.17
N ALA A 24 -0.07 22.25 -6.26
CA ALA A 24 -0.84 22.68 -5.11
C ALA A 24 -1.34 21.48 -4.27
N ASP A 25 -1.64 20.34 -4.90
CA ASP A 25 -2.11 19.14 -4.21
C ASP A 25 -0.96 18.48 -3.46
N LEU A 26 0.19 18.32 -4.13
CA LEU A 26 1.38 17.75 -3.51
C LEU A 26 1.91 18.61 -2.37
N ARG A 27 1.83 19.94 -2.48
CA ARG A 27 2.12 20.83 -1.35
C ARG A 27 1.18 20.62 -0.17
N ARG A 28 -0.12 20.39 -0.42
CA ARG A 28 -1.06 20.09 0.68
C ARG A 28 -0.74 18.76 1.36
N VAL A 29 -0.28 17.76 0.60
CA VAL A 29 0.19 16.49 1.17
C VAL A 29 1.45 16.70 2.00
N GLU A 30 2.42 17.44 1.47
CA GLU A 30 3.63 17.83 2.21
C GLU A 30 3.29 18.54 3.53
N GLU A 31 2.43 19.56 3.49
CA GLU A 31 2.08 20.37 4.66
C GLU A 31 1.27 19.59 5.72
N ARG A 32 0.46 18.60 5.33
CA ARG A 32 -0.47 17.90 6.23
C ARG A 32 -0.02 16.49 6.61
N ALA A 33 0.40 15.69 5.64
CA ALA A 33 0.72 14.28 5.86
C ALA A 33 2.13 14.10 6.41
N VAL A 34 3.13 14.80 5.86
CA VAL A 34 4.54 14.59 6.22
C VAL A 34 4.83 14.79 7.71
N PRO A 35 4.36 15.87 8.38
CA PRO A 35 4.59 16.00 9.82
C PRO A 35 3.97 14.86 10.64
N THR A 36 2.79 14.39 10.23
CA THR A 36 2.11 13.26 10.87
C THR A 36 2.88 11.96 10.65
N ILE A 37 3.38 11.73 9.45
CA ILE A 37 4.18 10.56 9.10
C ILE A 37 5.49 10.52 9.90
N ILE A 38 6.18 11.66 10.02
CA ILE A 38 7.39 11.78 10.83
C ILE A 38 7.07 11.46 12.29
N ALA A 39 5.99 12.02 12.84
CA ALA A 39 5.58 11.73 14.22
C ALA A 39 5.26 10.24 14.42
N VAL A 40 4.50 9.62 13.52
CA VAL A 40 4.22 8.17 13.55
C VAL A 40 5.51 7.35 13.49
N PHE A 41 6.47 7.75 12.67
CA PHE A 41 7.75 7.06 12.57
C PHE A 41 8.56 7.19 13.87
N ASP A 42 8.74 8.40 14.38
CA ASP A 42 9.59 8.67 15.55
C ASP A 42 8.95 8.20 16.86
N GLU A 43 7.69 8.54 17.09
CA GLU A 43 7.00 8.32 18.36
C GLU A 43 6.43 6.90 18.44
N ASP A 44 5.75 6.45 17.39
CA ASP A 44 5.08 5.16 17.41
C ASP A 44 6.04 4.04 17.00
N ILE A 45 6.62 4.11 15.81
CA ILE A 45 7.45 3.02 15.28
C ILE A 45 8.75 2.90 16.08
N LEU A 46 9.61 3.93 16.06
CA LEU A 46 10.89 3.89 16.76
C LEU A 46 10.72 3.81 18.29
N GLY A 47 9.73 4.53 18.84
CA GLY A 47 9.43 4.52 20.28
C GLY A 47 9.02 3.14 20.81
N ASN A 48 8.35 2.33 20.00
CA ASN A 48 7.88 0.99 20.37
C ASN A 48 8.77 -0.15 19.86
N LEU A 49 9.91 0.14 19.23
CA LEU A 49 10.88 -0.91 18.89
C LEU A 49 11.40 -1.65 20.13
N PRO A 50 11.69 -2.96 20.01
CA PRO A 50 12.48 -3.70 20.99
C PRO A 50 13.80 -2.96 21.28
N ARG A 51 14.23 -2.98 22.55
CA ARG A 51 15.37 -2.16 23.02
C ARG A 51 16.66 -2.45 22.25
N GLU A 52 16.85 -3.70 21.86
CA GLU A 52 17.97 -4.22 21.08
C GLU A 52 18.00 -3.72 19.63
N MET A 53 16.85 -3.33 19.07
CA MET A 53 16.75 -2.83 17.68
C MET A 53 16.93 -1.30 17.59
N ARG A 54 16.64 -0.56 18.67
CA ARG A 54 16.70 0.91 18.69
C ARG A 54 18.04 1.50 18.24
N PRO A 55 19.22 0.98 18.66
CA PRO A 55 20.50 1.54 18.23
C PRO A 55 20.70 1.46 16.71
N ARG A 56 20.19 0.41 16.06
CA ARG A 56 20.28 0.23 14.60
C ARG A 56 19.33 1.18 13.86
N ALA A 57 18.17 1.46 14.45
CA ALA A 57 17.15 2.32 13.87
C ALA A 57 17.47 3.82 14.01
N ALA A 58 18.33 4.21 14.96
CA ALA A 58 18.64 5.62 15.25
C ALA A 58 19.28 6.40 14.08
N GLY A 59 19.84 5.71 13.09
CA GLY A 59 20.40 6.32 11.87
C GLY A 59 19.44 6.37 10.69
N VAL A 60 18.24 5.78 10.81
CA VAL A 60 17.26 5.73 9.72
C VAL A 60 16.62 7.10 9.54
N THR A 61 16.51 7.52 8.28
CA THR A 61 15.92 8.81 7.88
C THR A 61 14.74 8.60 6.95
N LEU A 62 13.80 9.54 6.95
CA LEU A 62 12.72 9.60 5.97
C LEU A 62 13.03 10.63 4.89
N ASP A 63 12.77 10.28 3.64
CA ASP A 63 12.79 11.19 2.49
C ASP A 63 11.40 11.22 1.83
N PHE A 64 11.01 12.40 1.34
CA PHE A 64 9.70 12.66 0.75
C PHE A 64 9.86 13.29 -0.64
N PRO A 65 10.38 12.55 -1.63
CA PRO A 65 10.54 13.09 -2.97
C PRO A 65 9.18 13.48 -3.54
N LEU A 66 9.16 14.48 -4.43
CA LEU A 66 7.91 14.94 -5.02
C LEU A 66 7.20 13.82 -5.78
N GLU A 67 7.96 13.05 -6.54
CA GLU A 67 7.47 11.99 -7.43
C GLU A 67 8.23 10.68 -7.19
N GLY A 68 7.50 9.56 -7.31
CA GLY A 68 8.06 8.21 -7.32
C GLY A 68 8.03 7.61 -8.73
N PRO A 69 8.73 6.48 -8.95
CA PRO A 69 8.68 5.77 -10.23
C PRO A 69 7.29 5.20 -10.57
N SER A 70 6.43 4.95 -9.58
CA SER A 70 5.06 4.45 -9.73
C SER A 70 4.12 5.02 -8.65
N PRO A 71 2.78 4.83 -8.79
CA PRO A 71 1.81 5.30 -7.80
C PRO A 71 1.97 4.66 -6.41
N LEU A 72 2.51 3.44 -6.30
CA LEU A 72 2.79 2.78 -5.02
C LEU A 72 4.29 2.51 -4.86
N SER A 73 5.11 3.56 -4.93
CA SER A 73 6.58 3.47 -4.81
C SER A 73 7.08 3.87 -3.43
N PHE A 74 6.81 3.05 -2.43
CA PHE A 74 7.46 3.14 -1.13
C PHE A 74 8.64 2.17 -1.13
N TYR A 75 9.79 2.59 -0.60
CA TYR A 75 10.97 1.73 -0.59
C TYR A 75 12.03 2.19 0.41
N ALA A 76 12.78 1.22 0.94
CA ALA A 76 14.01 1.43 1.67
C ALA A 76 15.23 1.48 0.75
N ALA A 77 16.21 2.33 1.10
CA ALA A 77 17.53 2.40 0.51
C ALA A 77 18.59 1.98 1.55
N PRO A 78 18.96 0.69 1.62
CA PRO A 78 19.88 0.17 2.65
C PRO A 78 21.22 0.91 2.71
N ALA A 79 21.75 1.31 1.56
CA ALA A 79 23.04 1.99 1.47
C ALA A 79 23.08 3.35 2.18
N THR A 80 21.95 4.05 2.26
CA THR A 80 21.83 5.37 2.92
C THR A 80 21.01 5.31 4.21
N GLN A 81 20.47 4.15 4.57
CA GLN A 81 19.50 3.98 5.66
C GLN A 81 18.33 4.97 5.54
N THR A 82 17.78 5.11 4.34
CA THR A 82 16.69 6.04 4.06
C THR A 82 15.45 5.28 3.65
N ILE A 83 14.29 5.65 4.19
CA ILE A 83 12.97 5.21 3.70
C ILE A 83 12.42 6.35 2.84
N SER A 84 12.08 6.05 1.60
CA SER A 84 11.50 7.01 0.65
C SER A 84 10.00 6.85 0.59
N MET A 85 9.27 7.95 0.80
CA MET A 85 7.82 8.03 0.68
C MET A 85 7.42 9.17 -0.27
N PRO A 86 7.38 8.92 -1.59
CA PRO A 86 7.03 9.95 -2.55
C PRO A 86 5.66 10.58 -2.29
N LEU A 87 5.57 11.91 -2.40
CA LEU A 87 4.32 12.64 -2.16
C LEU A 87 3.21 12.20 -3.11
N THR A 88 3.52 11.88 -4.36
CA THR A 88 2.57 11.28 -5.32
C THR A 88 2.03 9.95 -4.85
N SER A 89 2.84 9.13 -4.17
CA SER A 89 2.42 7.80 -3.71
C SER A 89 1.56 7.89 -2.46
N ILE A 90 1.93 8.75 -1.50
CA ILE A 90 1.09 9.08 -0.35
C ILE A 90 -0.28 9.59 -0.84
N ARG A 91 -0.27 10.53 -1.80
CA ARG A 91 -1.49 11.11 -2.35
C ARG A 91 -2.37 10.08 -3.06
N PHE A 92 -1.75 9.22 -3.85
CA PHE A 92 -2.47 8.16 -4.56
C PHE A 92 -3.13 7.18 -3.59
N PHE A 93 -2.40 6.74 -2.58
CA PHE A 93 -2.97 5.83 -1.58
C PHE A 93 -4.09 6.50 -0.76
N ASP A 94 -3.95 7.78 -0.43
CA ASP A 94 -5.00 8.60 0.20
C ASP A 94 -6.28 8.69 -0.67
N ASP A 95 -6.15 8.91 -1.98
CA ASP A 95 -7.30 8.94 -2.88
C ASP A 95 -7.95 7.55 -3.05
N VAL A 96 -7.16 6.47 -3.07
CA VAL A 96 -7.68 5.10 -3.08
C VAL A 96 -8.43 4.79 -1.78
N ALA A 97 -7.87 5.13 -0.63
CA ALA A 97 -8.51 4.98 0.68
C ALA A 97 -9.84 5.75 0.75
N THR A 98 -9.84 6.99 0.25
CA THR A 98 -11.05 7.83 0.17
C THR A 98 -12.10 7.21 -0.76
N LEU A 99 -11.68 6.68 -1.90
CA LEU A 99 -12.58 6.07 -2.88
C LEU A 99 -13.27 4.81 -2.33
N PHE A 100 -12.53 3.92 -1.65
CA PHE A 100 -13.12 2.74 -1.01
C PHE A 100 -14.12 3.12 0.07
N ALA A 101 -13.73 4.03 0.97
CA ALA A 101 -14.60 4.48 2.05
C ALA A 101 -15.89 5.14 1.51
N TRP A 102 -15.78 5.92 0.43
CA TRP A 102 -16.93 6.54 -0.24
C TRP A 102 -17.87 5.51 -0.87
N PHE A 103 -17.33 4.51 -1.55
CA PHE A 103 -18.11 3.44 -2.16
C PHE A 103 -18.85 2.62 -1.11
N GLU A 104 -18.16 2.27 -0.03
CA GLU A 104 -18.75 1.54 1.09
C GLU A 104 -19.90 2.32 1.75
N ALA A 105 -19.69 3.62 2.04
CA ALA A 105 -20.70 4.50 2.63
C ALA A 105 -22.04 4.51 1.85
N ARG A 106 -21.98 4.25 0.54
CA ARG A 106 -23.09 4.36 -0.39
C ARG A 106 -23.59 3.01 -0.91
N GLY A 107 -22.98 1.90 -0.49
CA GLY A 107 -23.28 0.57 -1.02
C GLY A 107 -23.03 0.48 -2.53
N CYS A 108 -22.03 1.22 -3.03
CA CYS A 108 -21.62 1.19 -4.43
C CYS A 108 -20.80 -0.06 -4.74
N GLU A 109 -20.80 -0.48 -5.99
CA GLU A 109 -20.15 -1.72 -6.44
C GLU A 109 -18.61 -1.56 -6.50
N PRO A 110 -17.83 -2.25 -5.64
CA PRO A 110 -16.38 -2.07 -5.56
C PRO A 110 -15.62 -2.55 -6.81
N GLY A 111 -16.25 -3.36 -7.68
CA GLY A 111 -15.68 -3.82 -8.94
C GLY A 111 -15.18 -2.67 -9.84
N PHE A 112 -15.79 -1.48 -9.79
CA PHE A 112 -15.28 -0.33 -10.54
C PHE A 112 -13.91 0.16 -10.05
N ILE A 113 -13.65 0.10 -8.73
CA ILE A 113 -12.36 0.49 -8.18
C ILE A 113 -11.29 -0.50 -8.65
N GLN A 114 -11.61 -1.81 -8.66
CA GLN A 114 -10.71 -2.84 -9.22
C GLN A 114 -10.42 -2.59 -10.70
N SER A 115 -11.43 -2.28 -11.53
CA SER A 115 -11.22 -1.91 -12.94
C SER A 115 -10.29 -0.71 -13.11
N TYR A 116 -10.44 0.30 -12.26
CA TYR A 116 -9.57 1.48 -12.29
C TYR A 116 -8.12 1.11 -11.93
N LEU A 117 -7.92 0.40 -10.82
CA LEU A 117 -6.58 0.00 -10.34
C LEU A 117 -5.88 -0.93 -11.32
N TRP A 118 -6.58 -1.93 -11.87
CA TRP A 118 -6.06 -2.79 -12.92
C TRP A 118 -5.67 -1.97 -14.17
N GLY A 119 -6.59 -1.16 -14.69
CA GLY A 119 -6.34 -0.36 -15.89
C GLY A 119 -5.17 0.62 -15.72
N LEU A 120 -5.05 1.25 -14.55
CA LEU A 120 -3.96 2.18 -14.26
C LEU A 120 -2.64 1.43 -13.97
N LEU A 121 -2.61 0.58 -12.94
CA LEU A 121 -1.37 0.03 -12.37
C LEU A 121 -0.81 -1.14 -13.19
N ARG A 122 -1.67 -1.91 -13.86
CA ARG A 122 -1.26 -3.07 -14.67
C ARG A 122 -1.15 -2.74 -16.15
N GLU A 123 -2.21 -2.18 -16.73
CA GLU A 123 -2.28 -1.91 -18.18
C GLU A 123 -1.62 -0.58 -18.57
N GLY A 124 -1.26 0.25 -17.59
CA GLY A 124 -0.63 1.54 -17.85
C GLY A 124 -1.56 2.56 -18.52
N ARG A 125 -2.89 2.40 -18.40
CA ARG A 125 -3.87 3.30 -19.02
C ARG A 125 -3.72 4.70 -18.40
N PRO A 126 -3.79 5.77 -19.21
CA PRO A 126 -3.57 7.14 -18.74
C PRO A 126 -4.83 7.70 -18.07
N TYR A 127 -5.27 7.08 -16.98
CA TYR A 127 -6.40 7.57 -16.20
C TYR A 127 -6.01 8.78 -15.35
N PRO A 128 -6.97 9.70 -15.07
CA PRO A 128 -6.76 10.77 -14.11
C PRO A 128 -6.65 10.21 -12.68
N ALA A 129 -6.42 11.07 -11.70
CA ALA A 129 -6.37 10.68 -10.29
C ALA A 129 -7.65 9.95 -9.83
N PRO A 130 -7.60 9.09 -8.80
CA PRO A 130 -8.73 8.21 -8.48
C PRO A 130 -10.04 8.97 -8.25
N LEU A 131 -10.06 9.99 -7.40
CA LEU A 131 -11.29 10.74 -7.15
C LEU A 131 -11.79 11.51 -8.39
N GLU A 132 -10.88 12.02 -9.22
CA GLU A 132 -11.22 12.71 -10.48
C GLU A 132 -11.85 11.73 -11.49
N ALA A 133 -11.30 10.52 -11.63
CA ALA A 133 -11.82 9.51 -12.55
C ALA A 133 -13.28 9.13 -12.24
N PHE A 134 -13.64 9.19 -10.95
CA PHE A 134 -14.97 8.89 -10.45
C PHE A 134 -15.86 10.12 -10.27
N ALA A 135 -15.40 11.31 -10.66
CA ALA A 135 -16.10 12.58 -10.47
C ALA A 135 -16.55 12.82 -9.01
N ILE A 136 -15.72 12.39 -8.06
CA ILE A 136 -15.93 12.56 -6.63
C ILE A 136 -15.16 13.80 -6.18
N ASP A 137 -15.90 14.79 -5.67
CA ASP A 137 -15.28 15.94 -5.01
C ASP A 137 -14.71 15.50 -3.66
N ARG A 138 -13.42 15.77 -3.43
CA ARG A 138 -12.73 15.30 -2.24
C ARG A 138 -13.27 15.92 -0.95
N GLU A 139 -13.56 17.22 -0.95
CA GLU A 139 -14.04 17.89 0.26
C GLU A 139 -15.42 17.35 0.64
N THR A 140 -16.28 17.09 -0.35
CA THR A 140 -17.56 16.41 -0.16
C THR A 140 -17.36 14.99 0.38
N ALA A 141 -16.39 14.24 -0.16
CA ALA A 141 -16.07 12.89 0.29
C ALA A 141 -15.63 12.84 1.76
N LEU A 142 -14.75 13.76 2.16
CA LEU A 142 -14.24 13.83 3.53
C LEU A 142 -15.20 14.48 4.52
N ALA A 143 -16.19 15.25 4.05
CA ALA A 143 -17.24 15.81 4.89
C ALA A 143 -18.31 14.77 5.29
N ASP A 144 -18.42 13.66 4.55
CA ASP A 144 -19.23 12.51 4.93
C ASP A 144 -18.61 11.82 6.17
N PRO A 145 -19.33 11.71 7.31
CA PRO A 145 -18.73 11.23 8.56
C PRO A 145 -18.19 9.80 8.46
N PHE A 146 -18.83 8.93 7.68
CA PHE A 146 -18.37 7.56 7.51
C PHE A 146 -17.15 7.54 6.61
N ALA A 147 -17.25 8.15 5.43
CA ALA A 147 -16.16 8.10 4.47
C ALA A 147 -14.89 8.81 5.00
N GLY A 148 -15.04 9.96 5.67
CA GLY A 148 -13.94 10.68 6.30
C GLY A 148 -13.23 9.87 7.41
N ASP A 149 -14.00 9.23 8.30
CA ASP A 149 -13.44 8.40 9.38
C ASP A 149 -12.75 7.13 8.83
N VAL A 150 -13.42 6.39 7.96
CA VAL A 150 -12.90 5.13 7.39
C VAL A 150 -11.68 5.38 6.51
N SER A 151 -11.71 6.38 5.63
CA SER A 151 -10.55 6.70 4.79
C SER A 151 -9.33 7.14 5.60
N GLY A 152 -9.54 7.92 6.66
CA GLY A 152 -8.48 8.31 7.60
C GLY A 152 -7.85 7.09 8.28
N LYS A 153 -8.66 6.13 8.71
CA LYS A 153 -8.18 4.86 9.33
C LYS A 153 -7.43 3.99 8.33
N ILE A 154 -7.94 3.85 7.11
CA ILE A 154 -7.26 3.11 6.02
C ILE A 154 -5.89 3.75 5.73
N LEU A 155 -5.85 5.06 5.52
CA LEU A 155 -4.61 5.76 5.17
C LEU A 155 -3.58 5.70 6.30
N SER A 156 -3.98 6.03 7.53
CA SER A 156 -3.06 6.10 8.67
C SER A 156 -2.45 4.73 9.00
N SER A 157 -3.28 3.70 9.14
CA SER A 157 -2.78 2.35 9.43
C SER A 157 -2.03 1.73 8.25
N GLY A 158 -2.40 2.03 7.00
CA GLY A 158 -1.66 1.57 5.83
C GLY A 158 -0.27 2.22 5.71
N ILE A 159 -0.17 3.54 5.90
CA ILE A 159 1.12 4.25 5.90
C ILE A 159 2.02 3.79 7.05
N GLN A 160 1.45 3.57 8.23
CA GLN A 160 2.20 3.03 9.36
C GLN A 160 2.71 1.60 9.10
N PHE A 161 1.90 0.75 8.44
CA PHE A 161 2.33 -0.58 8.02
C PHE A 161 3.49 -0.50 7.02
N ILE A 162 3.37 0.33 5.98
CA ILE A 162 4.41 0.54 4.97
C ILE A 162 5.70 1.03 5.61
N LEU A 163 5.65 2.05 6.47
CA LEU A 163 6.83 2.55 7.18
C LEU A 163 7.52 1.46 8.02
N ALA A 164 6.74 0.69 8.76
CA ALA A 164 7.27 -0.40 9.58
C ALA A 164 7.87 -1.51 8.70
N HIS A 165 7.25 -1.81 7.56
CA HIS A 165 7.75 -2.76 6.57
C HIS A 165 9.11 -2.32 6.00
N GLU A 166 9.21 -1.07 5.53
CA GLU A 166 10.48 -0.51 5.00
C GLU A 166 11.57 -0.45 6.07
N LEU A 167 11.21 -0.11 7.31
CA LEU A 167 12.14 -0.18 8.43
C LEU A 167 12.59 -1.63 8.69
N GLY A 168 11.69 -2.60 8.54
CA GLY A 168 11.98 -4.02 8.61
C GLY A 168 13.10 -4.42 7.65
N HIS A 169 13.01 -4.00 6.38
CA HIS A 169 14.09 -4.21 5.41
C HIS A 169 15.45 -3.69 5.90
N LEU A 170 15.49 -2.48 6.46
CA LEU A 170 16.73 -1.87 6.95
C LEU A 170 17.28 -2.58 8.19
N LEU A 171 16.42 -2.98 9.13
CA LEU A 171 16.84 -3.59 10.39
C LEU A 171 17.14 -5.09 10.30
N LEU A 172 16.65 -5.75 9.26
CA LEU A 172 16.93 -7.16 8.98
C LEU A 172 18.06 -7.35 7.95
N ASP A 173 18.73 -6.26 7.55
CA ASP A 173 19.81 -6.25 6.54
C ASP A 173 19.38 -6.89 5.20
N HIS A 174 18.14 -6.62 4.78
CA HIS A 174 17.61 -7.12 3.51
C HIS A 174 18.36 -6.51 2.32
N GLU A 175 18.52 -7.31 1.27
CA GLU A 175 19.26 -6.94 0.06
C GLU A 175 18.30 -6.48 -1.04
N ALA A 176 18.58 -5.33 -1.65
CA ALA A 176 17.80 -4.86 -2.79
C ALA A 176 18.11 -5.68 -4.06
N GLY A 177 17.12 -5.80 -4.95
CA GLY A 177 17.29 -6.46 -6.27
C GLY A 177 17.35 -7.98 -6.21
N MET A 178 16.91 -8.59 -5.11
CA MET A 178 16.70 -10.03 -5.02
C MET A 178 15.54 -10.46 -5.92
N GLU A 179 15.56 -11.70 -6.40
CA GLU A 179 14.50 -12.26 -7.25
C GLU A 179 13.92 -13.54 -6.65
N GLY A 180 12.72 -13.91 -7.13
CA GLY A 180 12.08 -15.19 -6.83
C GLY A 180 11.87 -15.44 -5.33
N ALA A 181 12.12 -16.69 -4.91
CA ALA A 181 11.85 -17.14 -3.55
C ALA A 181 12.63 -16.38 -2.46
N ALA A 182 13.83 -15.87 -2.79
CA ALA A 182 14.64 -15.11 -1.82
C ALA A 182 14.07 -13.71 -1.58
N SER A 183 13.62 -13.02 -2.64
CA SER A 183 12.86 -11.76 -2.50
C SER A 183 11.58 -12.01 -1.69
N GLN A 184 10.80 -13.04 -2.03
CA GLN A 184 9.58 -13.38 -1.29
C GLN A 184 9.82 -13.69 0.20
N ALA A 185 10.97 -14.29 0.55
CA ALA A 185 11.32 -14.51 1.95
C ALA A 185 11.57 -13.19 2.70
N GLN A 186 12.36 -12.27 2.12
CA GLN A 186 12.62 -10.95 2.70
C GLN A 186 11.33 -10.13 2.86
N GLU A 187 10.47 -10.16 1.84
CA GLU A 187 9.17 -9.49 1.89
C GLU A 187 8.29 -10.03 3.04
N ARG A 188 8.20 -11.35 3.22
CA ARG A 188 7.43 -11.93 4.35
C ARG A 188 8.04 -11.59 5.72
N GLU A 189 9.35 -11.51 5.82
CA GLU A 189 10.03 -11.11 7.04
C GLU A 189 9.76 -9.63 7.38
N ALA A 190 9.75 -8.75 6.37
CA ALA A 190 9.37 -7.34 6.52
C ALA A 190 7.88 -7.16 6.87
N ASP A 191 6.99 -7.95 6.25
CA ASP A 191 5.56 -8.00 6.58
C ASP A 191 5.32 -8.42 8.04
N ALA A 192 6.03 -9.47 8.48
CA ALA A 192 5.97 -9.94 9.87
C ALA A 192 6.51 -8.90 10.84
N PHE A 193 7.61 -8.21 10.50
CA PHE A 193 8.15 -7.11 11.28
C PHE A 193 7.11 -5.99 11.47
N ALA A 194 6.42 -5.60 10.40
CA ALA A 194 5.36 -4.60 10.44
C ALA A 194 4.17 -5.06 11.30
N LEU A 195 3.71 -6.31 11.17
CA LEU A 195 2.64 -6.83 12.03
C LEU A 195 3.05 -6.90 13.50
N ASP A 196 4.30 -7.28 13.80
CA ASP A 196 4.77 -7.29 15.17
C ASP A 196 4.82 -5.87 15.77
N HIS A 197 5.01 -4.83 14.95
CA HIS A 197 4.86 -3.43 15.39
C HIS A 197 3.42 -3.12 15.78
N PHE A 198 2.45 -3.44 14.93
CA PHE A 198 1.02 -3.28 15.26
C PHE A 198 0.60 -4.09 16.50
N ALA A 199 1.12 -5.31 16.65
CA ALA A 199 0.88 -6.14 17.82
C ALA A 199 1.44 -5.54 19.13
N ARG A 200 2.49 -4.71 19.06
CA ARG A 200 3.01 -3.97 20.23
C ARG A 200 2.16 -2.75 20.56
N LEU A 201 1.62 -2.08 19.55
CA LEU A 201 0.73 -0.93 19.73
C LEU A 201 -0.67 -1.35 20.20
N GLY A 202 -1.14 -2.51 19.74
CA GLY A 202 -2.47 -3.00 20.02
C GLY A 202 -3.58 -2.40 19.17
N GLY A 203 -3.23 -1.91 17.98
CA GLY A 203 -4.17 -1.42 16.97
C GLY A 203 -4.24 -2.32 15.74
N ALA A 204 -5.35 -2.25 15.01
CA ALA A 204 -5.57 -3.06 13.81
C ALA A 204 -4.90 -2.43 12.57
N PRO A 205 -4.14 -3.19 11.75
CA PRO A 205 -3.53 -2.70 10.52
C PRO A 205 -4.54 -2.63 9.36
N MET A 206 -5.68 -1.95 9.53
CA MET A 206 -6.80 -1.95 8.57
C MET A 206 -6.37 -1.65 7.12
N GLY A 207 -5.46 -0.68 6.94
CA GLY A 207 -5.00 -0.23 5.63
C GLY A 207 -4.21 -1.27 4.84
N VAL A 208 -3.72 -2.34 5.49
CA VAL A 208 -2.92 -3.39 4.83
C VAL A 208 -3.71 -4.06 3.70
N PHE A 209 -4.99 -4.35 3.91
CA PHE A 209 -5.83 -5.01 2.91
C PHE A 209 -5.92 -4.17 1.62
N TRP A 210 -6.27 -2.90 1.77
CA TRP A 210 -6.43 -1.99 0.64
C TRP A 210 -5.11 -1.69 -0.07
N TYR A 211 -4.00 -1.64 0.68
CA TYR A 211 -2.66 -1.54 0.09
C TYR A 211 -2.34 -2.77 -0.77
N TYR A 212 -2.47 -4.00 -0.22
CA TYR A 212 -2.12 -5.23 -0.94
C TYR A 212 -2.98 -5.46 -2.18
N MET A 213 -4.26 -5.15 -2.10
CA MET A 213 -5.17 -5.25 -3.24
C MET A 213 -4.77 -4.27 -4.36
N ALA A 214 -4.28 -3.07 -4.05
CA ALA A 214 -3.74 -2.16 -5.07
C ALA A 214 -2.34 -2.60 -5.54
N ALA A 215 -1.47 -3.02 -4.63
CA ALA A 215 -0.11 -3.47 -4.90
C ALA A 215 -0.08 -4.72 -5.79
N TRP A 216 -1.05 -5.63 -5.65
CA TRP A 216 -1.21 -6.79 -6.51
C TRP A 216 -1.38 -6.42 -8.00
N TRP A 217 -2.08 -5.33 -8.31
CA TRP A 217 -2.19 -4.86 -9.70
C TRP A 217 -0.88 -4.27 -10.23
N GLN A 218 -0.14 -3.57 -9.37
CA GLN A 218 1.13 -2.96 -9.75
C GLN A 218 2.23 -4.01 -9.91
N ASP A 219 2.38 -4.91 -8.95
CA ASP A 219 3.57 -5.74 -8.77
C ASP A 219 3.27 -7.19 -8.29
N PRO A 220 2.45 -7.96 -9.02
CA PRO A 220 2.24 -9.36 -8.72
C PRO A 220 3.51 -10.19 -9.01
N VAL A 221 3.74 -11.24 -8.23
CA VAL A 221 4.70 -12.29 -8.57
C VAL A 221 4.25 -12.96 -9.87
N THR A 222 5.01 -12.72 -10.94
CA THR A 222 4.82 -13.39 -12.23
C THR A 222 6.18 -13.74 -12.82
N GLU A 223 6.31 -14.92 -13.45
CA GLU A 223 7.55 -15.30 -14.12
C GLU A 223 7.96 -14.25 -15.17
N GLY A 224 9.24 -13.85 -15.14
CA GLY A 224 9.83 -12.96 -16.16
C GLY A 224 9.71 -11.45 -15.90
N ARG A 225 9.18 -10.99 -14.75
CA ARG A 225 9.14 -9.57 -14.40
C ARG A 225 10.39 -9.15 -13.61
N ALA A 226 11.41 -8.67 -14.32
CA ALA A 226 12.74 -8.34 -13.77
C ALA A 226 12.85 -7.00 -13.00
N ALA A 227 11.74 -6.35 -12.64
CA ALA A 227 11.75 -4.98 -12.09
C ALA A 227 10.73 -4.75 -10.95
N SER A 228 10.40 -5.81 -10.22
CA SER A 228 9.56 -5.75 -9.03
C SER A 228 10.37 -5.27 -7.83
N THR A 229 9.84 -4.31 -7.06
CA THR A 229 10.48 -3.85 -5.81
C THR A 229 9.88 -4.56 -4.60
N HIS A 230 8.57 -4.83 -4.60
CA HIS A 230 7.86 -5.50 -3.52
C HIS A 230 6.84 -6.49 -4.11
N PRO A 231 7.30 -7.64 -4.63
CA PRO A 231 6.41 -8.54 -5.35
C PRO A 231 5.35 -9.13 -4.41
N VAL A 232 4.08 -8.96 -4.75
CA VAL A 232 2.94 -9.50 -4.00
C VAL A 232 2.68 -10.94 -4.44
N SER A 233 2.46 -11.84 -3.48
CA SER A 233 2.15 -13.26 -3.71
C SER A 233 1.00 -13.71 -2.81
N PRO A 234 0.29 -14.80 -3.17
CA PRO A 234 -0.64 -15.46 -2.26
C PRO A 234 0.01 -15.75 -0.90
N GLU A 235 1.23 -16.28 -0.88
CA GLU A 235 1.88 -16.71 0.36
C GLU A 235 2.20 -15.56 1.32
N ARG A 236 2.43 -14.34 0.80
CA ARG A 236 2.56 -13.14 1.63
C ARG A 236 1.23 -12.78 2.27
N ILE A 237 0.16 -12.76 1.48
CA ILE A 237 -1.18 -12.38 1.94
C ILE A 237 -1.72 -13.42 2.94
N ASP A 238 -1.53 -14.70 2.67
CA ASP A 238 -1.84 -15.80 3.60
C ASP A 238 -1.12 -15.66 4.94
N ALA A 239 0.17 -15.29 4.92
CA ALA A 239 0.94 -15.10 6.14
C ALA A 239 0.38 -13.97 7.00
N LEU A 240 -0.06 -12.86 6.38
CA LEU A 240 -0.74 -11.77 7.06
C LEU A 240 -2.09 -12.22 7.62
N ALA A 241 -2.94 -12.84 6.80
CA ALA A 241 -4.25 -13.35 7.18
C ALA A 241 -4.14 -14.30 8.37
N TRP A 242 -3.23 -15.27 8.31
CA TRP A 242 -2.99 -16.23 9.37
C TRP A 242 -2.55 -15.56 10.68
N ARG A 243 -1.62 -14.59 10.62
CA ARG A 243 -1.10 -13.91 11.81
C ARG A 243 -2.21 -13.12 12.53
N LEU A 244 -3.02 -12.37 11.77
CA LEU A 244 -4.14 -11.59 12.29
C LEU A 244 -5.26 -12.50 12.84
N GLY A 245 -5.61 -13.56 12.11
CA GLY A 245 -6.67 -14.49 12.50
C GLY A 245 -6.32 -15.35 13.71
N LYS A 246 -5.05 -15.73 13.88
CA LYS A 246 -4.59 -16.59 14.97
C LYS A 246 -4.58 -15.88 16.33
N SER A 247 -4.17 -14.62 16.37
CA SER A 247 -4.03 -13.84 17.61
C SER A 247 -4.62 -12.44 17.49
N PRO A 248 -5.92 -12.28 17.20
CA PRO A 248 -6.51 -10.97 16.92
C PRO A 248 -6.44 -10.01 18.12
N MET A 249 -6.35 -10.53 19.35
CA MET A 249 -6.20 -9.71 20.55
C MET A 249 -4.85 -8.98 20.62
N ASP A 250 -3.80 -9.52 20.00
CA ASP A 250 -2.50 -8.83 19.90
C ASP A 250 -2.68 -7.47 19.19
N PHE A 251 -3.62 -7.38 18.24
CA PHE A 251 -3.90 -6.20 17.41
C PHE A 251 -5.09 -5.37 17.89
N ALA A 252 -5.62 -5.65 19.08
CA ALA A 252 -6.84 -5.01 19.59
C ALA A 252 -6.71 -4.51 21.03
N HIS A 253 -5.70 -4.95 21.76
CA HIS A 253 -5.56 -4.68 23.19
C HIS A 253 -5.33 -3.20 23.55
N GLY A 254 -4.96 -2.36 22.59
CA GLY A 254 -4.80 -0.91 22.75
C GLY A 254 -6.10 -0.12 22.61
N GLU A 255 -7.17 -0.75 22.09
CA GLU A 255 -8.43 -0.07 21.82
C GLU A 255 -9.35 0.06 23.03
N ALA A 256 -10.31 0.99 22.96
CA ALA A 256 -11.30 1.20 24.01
C ALA A 256 -12.22 -0.01 24.24
N ASP A 257 -12.49 -0.78 23.18
CA ASP A 257 -13.22 -2.05 23.23
C ASP A 257 -12.42 -3.14 22.50
N PRO A 258 -11.45 -3.78 23.19
CA PRO A 258 -10.58 -4.78 22.58
C PRO A 258 -11.32 -6.00 22.05
N ALA A 259 -12.47 -6.36 22.62
CA ALA A 259 -13.23 -7.52 22.17
C ALA A 259 -13.90 -7.26 20.81
N ARG A 260 -14.49 -6.07 20.66
CA ARG A 260 -15.04 -5.61 19.37
C ARG A 260 -13.94 -5.45 18.33
N GLU A 261 -12.83 -4.83 18.69
CA GLU A 261 -11.72 -4.65 17.75
C GLU A 261 -11.11 -6.00 17.34
N ALA A 262 -10.96 -6.95 18.26
CA ALA A 262 -10.49 -8.29 17.91
C ALA A 262 -11.45 -9.04 16.96
N ALA A 263 -12.75 -8.72 16.96
CA ALA A 263 -13.67 -9.23 15.95
C ALA A 263 -13.38 -8.60 14.58
N PHE A 264 -13.20 -7.28 14.53
CA PHE A 264 -12.83 -6.55 13.32
C PHE A 264 -11.48 -7.01 12.74
N VAL A 265 -10.47 -7.30 13.57
CA VAL A 265 -9.19 -7.87 13.14
C VAL A 265 -9.39 -9.24 12.46
N ARG A 266 -10.34 -10.06 12.91
CA ARG A 266 -10.68 -11.32 12.22
C ARG A 266 -11.38 -11.08 10.89
N GLU A 267 -12.17 -10.02 10.76
CA GLU A 267 -12.77 -9.64 9.48
C GLU A 267 -11.69 -9.23 8.48
N ILE A 268 -10.70 -8.43 8.90
CA ILE A 268 -9.52 -8.10 8.07
C ILE A 268 -8.76 -9.37 7.66
N ALA A 269 -8.54 -10.30 8.60
CA ALA A 269 -7.90 -11.58 8.28
C ALA A 269 -8.69 -12.37 7.23
N GLY A 270 -10.03 -12.40 7.33
CA GLY A 270 -10.90 -13.04 6.34
C GLY A 270 -10.82 -12.38 4.97
N MET A 271 -10.83 -11.05 4.91
CA MET A 271 -10.67 -10.31 3.64
C MET A 271 -9.32 -10.60 2.97
N LEU A 272 -8.23 -10.71 3.74
CA LEU A 272 -6.92 -11.08 3.23
C LEU A 272 -6.90 -12.54 2.73
N ASP A 273 -7.48 -13.47 3.47
CA ASP A 273 -7.60 -14.89 3.06
C ASP A 273 -8.39 -15.02 1.74
N GLU A 274 -9.51 -14.31 1.61
CA GLU A 274 -10.29 -14.25 0.37
C GLU A 274 -9.48 -13.65 -0.80
N LEU A 275 -8.76 -12.55 -0.56
CA LEU A 275 -7.90 -11.93 -1.57
C LEU A 275 -6.78 -12.89 -2.01
N SER A 276 -6.16 -13.61 -1.08
CA SER A 276 -5.13 -14.59 -1.37
C SER A 276 -5.65 -15.70 -2.27
N GLY A 277 -6.82 -16.28 -1.94
CA GLY A 277 -7.46 -17.29 -2.78
C GLY A 277 -7.81 -16.79 -4.19
N LEU A 278 -8.30 -15.55 -4.31
CA LEU A 278 -8.56 -14.94 -5.61
C LEU A 278 -7.29 -14.77 -6.46
N ILE A 279 -6.16 -14.51 -5.80
CA ILE A 279 -4.86 -14.31 -6.43
C ILE A 279 -4.21 -15.64 -6.83
N ASP A 280 -4.31 -16.68 -5.99
CA ASP A 280 -3.74 -18.02 -6.24
C ASP A 280 -4.42 -18.74 -7.42
N ASP A 281 -5.74 -18.57 -7.57
CA ASP A 281 -6.55 -19.25 -8.60
C ASP A 281 -6.27 -18.78 -10.05
N ASP A 282 -5.20 -18.03 -10.31
CA ASP A 282 -4.88 -17.29 -11.57
C ASP A 282 -5.99 -16.32 -12.04
N GLY A 283 -7.13 -16.29 -11.33
CA GLY A 283 -8.35 -15.62 -11.72
C GLY A 283 -8.18 -14.12 -11.81
N MET A 284 -7.49 -13.52 -10.84
CA MET A 284 -7.21 -12.08 -10.79
C MET A 284 -6.42 -11.55 -11.99
N LEU A 285 -5.48 -12.31 -12.56
CA LEU A 285 -4.65 -11.85 -13.67
C LEU A 285 -5.13 -12.32 -15.04
N THR A 286 -5.95 -13.36 -15.11
CA THR A 286 -6.40 -13.94 -16.39
C THR A 286 -7.88 -13.70 -16.67
N LEU A 287 -8.76 -14.09 -15.75
CA LEU A 287 -10.21 -14.07 -15.95
C LEU A 287 -10.84 -12.74 -15.53
N MET A 288 -10.37 -12.18 -14.42
CA MET A 288 -10.90 -10.96 -13.83
C MET A 288 -10.77 -9.75 -14.77
N PRO A 289 -9.67 -9.54 -15.53
CA PRO A 289 -9.59 -8.48 -16.53
C PRO A 289 -10.73 -8.53 -17.56
N LEU A 290 -11.12 -9.73 -17.99
CA LEU A 290 -12.21 -9.92 -18.96
C LEU A 290 -13.58 -9.54 -18.38
N THR A 291 -13.79 -9.78 -17.08
CA THR A 291 -15.02 -9.39 -16.39
C THR A 291 -15.01 -7.91 -16.01
N LEU A 292 -13.86 -7.37 -15.59
CA LEU A 292 -13.69 -5.98 -15.15
C LEU A 292 -14.06 -4.99 -16.27
N ASP A 293 -13.49 -5.14 -17.46
CA ASP A 293 -13.80 -4.25 -18.59
C ASP A 293 -15.26 -4.40 -19.06
N ARG A 294 -15.85 -5.59 -18.93
CA ARG A 294 -17.23 -5.86 -19.36
C ARG A 294 -18.27 -5.31 -18.38
N ASP A 295 -18.10 -5.64 -17.10
CA ASP A 295 -19.10 -5.41 -16.05
C ASP A 295 -18.91 -4.03 -15.40
N PHE A 296 -17.66 -3.55 -15.37
CA PHE A 296 -17.27 -2.28 -14.75
C PHE A 296 -16.43 -1.40 -15.71
N PRO A 297 -16.98 -1.04 -16.90
CA PRO A 297 -16.23 -0.34 -17.92
C PRO A 297 -15.84 1.07 -17.47
N SER A 298 -14.64 1.52 -17.87
CA SER A 298 -14.12 2.84 -17.49
C SER A 298 -14.96 4.02 -17.98
N SER A 299 -15.81 3.82 -19.00
CA SER A 299 -16.78 4.82 -19.46
C SER A 299 -17.84 5.18 -18.42
N ARG A 300 -17.96 4.38 -17.35
CA ARG A 300 -18.94 4.56 -16.29
C ARG A 300 -18.35 5.04 -14.97
N PHE A 301 -17.03 5.19 -14.83
CA PHE A 301 -16.39 5.58 -13.55
C PHE A 301 -17.02 6.83 -12.95
N ALA A 302 -17.19 7.90 -13.72
CA ALA A 302 -17.80 9.16 -13.28
C ALA A 302 -19.27 9.06 -12.79
N THR A 303 -19.92 7.92 -13.03
CA THR A 303 -21.32 7.65 -12.62
C THR A 303 -21.44 6.40 -11.75
N ALA A 304 -20.32 5.77 -11.40
CA ALA A 304 -20.29 4.48 -10.72
C ALA A 304 -20.79 4.60 -9.26
N CYS A 305 -20.53 5.73 -8.62
CA CYS A 305 -21.01 6.02 -7.28
C CYS A 305 -21.41 7.50 -7.19
N PRO A 306 -22.71 7.83 -7.01
CA PRO A 306 -23.18 9.20 -7.10
C PRO A 306 -22.64 10.09 -5.97
N SER A 307 -22.34 11.33 -6.33
CA SER A 307 -21.76 12.33 -5.43
C SER A 307 -22.79 13.08 -4.56
N GLY A 308 -24.09 12.85 -4.78
CA GLY A 308 -25.20 13.64 -4.23
C GLY A 308 -26.26 12.85 -3.48
#